data_AF-A0A1F3T0A9-F1
#
_entry.id   AF-A0A1F3T0A9-F1
#
_cell.length_a   1.000
_cell.length_b   1.000
_cell.length_c   1.000
_cell.angle_alpha   90.00
_cell.angle_beta   90.00
_cell.angle_gamma   90.00
#
_symmetry.space_group_name_H-M   'P 1'
#
loop_
_entity.id
_entity.type
_entity.pdbx_description
1 polymer ?
#
loop_
_entity_poly.entity_id
_entity_poly.type
_entity_poly.pdbx_seq_one_letter_code
_entity_poly.pdbx_strand_id
1 'polypeptide(L)'
;MKTQPISIALFGTIALLATGCGGGNDSNLFKSVGLSSYQENGDLYVEVKSLLQTGSMQLLSIELPIIDSHDPSKVYGKLAVRQSFNGTAELALALNVSDTVNLPEFDGKLPNGTAIPVGGLDQVPVVGLPIGGSSAKVYIAYGAGVAMIGVAVPLREFDGMGQSVGNANIFPVFDFGKGVRGLGGIFTGMSPGQSGIALFVDAATAIAPQPAAKVLALAAGDFLVPVKSKLTFSSVSPSRKKKNKINYTLYKMNKKRSRLSVR
;
A
#
# COMPACT_ATOMS: atom_id res chain seq x y z
N MET A 1 37.19 13.65 40.68
CA MET A 1 36.45 13.12 39.51
C MET A 1 35.24 12.36 40.03
N LYS A 2 34.01 12.86 39.79
CA LYS A 2 32.75 12.21 40.21
C LYS A 2 32.08 11.66 38.96
N THR A 3 31.95 10.34 38.89
CA THR A 3 31.18 9.63 37.86
C THR A 3 29.70 9.63 38.25
N GLN A 4 28.85 10.21 37.40
CA GLN A 4 27.39 10.09 37.51
C GLN A 4 26.89 8.89 36.67
N PRO A 5 25.93 8.09 37.17
CA PRO A 5 25.32 7.02 36.40
C PRO A 5 24.24 7.57 35.46
N ILE A 6 24.25 7.07 34.21
CA ILE A 6 23.25 7.35 33.18
C ILE A 6 22.04 6.43 33.44
N SER A 7 20.94 7.01 33.88
CA SER A 7 19.65 6.32 33.98
C SER A 7 18.96 6.32 32.61
N ILE A 8 18.84 5.14 32.01
CA ILE A 8 18.05 4.91 30.79
C ILE A 8 16.59 4.71 31.22
N ALA A 9 15.76 5.72 31.02
CA ALA A 9 14.32 5.64 31.22
C ALA A 9 13.64 5.04 29.97
N LEU A 10 13.23 3.78 30.08
CA LEU A 10 12.45 3.06 29.08
C LEU A 10 10.99 3.54 29.13
N PHE A 11 10.62 4.51 28.29
CA PHE A 11 9.22 4.92 28.12
C PHE A 11 8.48 3.90 27.25
N GLY A 12 7.90 2.89 27.89
CA GLY A 12 6.91 1.99 27.27
C GLY A 12 5.56 2.70 27.14
N THR A 13 5.30 3.32 26.00
CA THR A 13 3.97 3.88 25.70
C THR A 13 3.04 2.77 25.23
N ILE A 14 2.19 2.28 26.12
CA ILE A 14 1.08 1.39 25.78
C ILE A 14 0.03 2.23 25.04
N ALA A 15 -0.03 2.09 23.71
CA ALA A 15 -1.08 2.69 22.91
C ALA A 15 -2.39 1.92 23.12
N LEU A 16 -3.32 2.51 23.89
CA LEU A 16 -4.71 2.04 23.94
C LEU A 16 -5.34 2.21 22.56
N LEU A 17 -5.66 1.09 21.92
CA LEU A 17 -6.50 1.03 20.73
C LEU A 17 -7.95 1.31 21.16
N ALA A 18 -8.38 2.56 21.03
CA ALA A 18 -9.79 2.91 21.07
C ALA A 18 -10.45 2.38 19.77
N THR A 19 -11.09 1.22 19.85
CA THR A 19 -12.01 0.75 18.81
C THR A 19 -13.29 1.57 18.90
N GLY A 20 -13.35 2.66 18.14
CA GLY A 20 -14.58 3.39 17.90
C GLY A 20 -15.54 2.54 17.07
N CYS A 21 -16.57 2.01 17.73
CA CYS A 21 -17.74 1.40 17.08
C CYS A 21 -18.61 2.54 16.54
N GLY A 22 -18.42 2.90 15.26
CA GLY A 22 -19.22 3.89 14.56
C GLY A 22 -19.93 3.25 13.38
N GLY A 23 -21.25 3.07 13.48
CA GLY A 23 -22.09 2.52 12.43
C GLY A 23 -22.13 3.40 11.19
N GLY A 24 -21.71 2.85 10.05
CA GLY A 24 -21.79 3.50 8.75
C GLY A 24 -21.16 2.67 7.63
N ASN A 25 -21.90 1.68 7.10
CA ASN A 25 -21.57 0.91 5.89
C ASN A 25 -20.13 0.37 5.80
N ASP A 26 -19.84 -0.65 6.62
CA ASP A 26 -18.65 -1.54 6.60
C ASP A 26 -18.49 -2.31 5.27
N SER A 27 -18.29 -1.60 4.17
CA SER A 27 -17.98 -2.18 2.86
C SER A 27 -16.52 -1.98 2.44
N ASN A 28 -15.68 -1.44 3.34
CA ASN A 28 -14.27 -1.28 3.07
C ASN A 28 -13.53 -2.60 3.29
N LEU A 29 -12.74 -3.00 2.30
CA LEU A 29 -11.88 -4.17 2.39
C LEU A 29 -10.81 -3.98 3.49
N PHE A 30 -10.41 -2.74 3.75
CA PHE A 30 -9.40 -2.37 4.75
C PHE A 30 -10.09 -1.91 6.03
N LYS A 31 -9.81 -2.60 7.14
CA LYS A 31 -10.31 -2.29 8.50
C LYS A 31 -9.44 -1.29 9.23
N SER A 32 -8.14 -1.36 9.01
CA SER A 32 -7.18 -0.41 9.54
C SER A 32 -6.00 -0.33 8.59
N VAL A 33 -5.37 0.84 8.58
CA VAL A 33 -4.08 1.08 7.95
C VAL A 33 -3.26 1.84 8.98
N GLY A 34 -2.06 1.35 9.25
CA GLY A 34 -1.04 1.97 10.06
C GLY A 34 0.14 2.32 9.18
N LEU A 35 0.75 3.46 9.48
CA LEU A 35 1.91 3.97 8.79
C LEU A 35 2.96 4.34 9.84
N SER A 36 4.19 3.87 9.66
CA SER A 36 5.32 4.19 10.51
C SER A 36 6.58 4.33 9.67
N SER A 37 7.59 5.00 10.22
CA SER A 37 8.92 5.07 9.64
C SER A 37 9.96 4.77 10.70
N TYR A 38 11.10 4.24 10.28
CA TYR A 38 12.23 3.95 11.14
C TYR A 38 13.53 4.05 10.33
N GLN A 39 14.66 4.13 11.03
CA GLN A 39 15.98 4.10 10.38
C GLN A 39 16.67 2.77 10.68
N GLU A 40 17.31 2.22 9.66
CA GLU A 40 18.12 1.01 9.75
C GLU A 40 19.38 1.22 8.91
N ASN A 41 20.55 1.07 9.52
CA ASN A 41 21.85 1.30 8.86
C ASN A 41 22.03 2.70 8.21
N GLY A 42 21.31 3.71 8.70
CA GLY A 42 21.34 5.08 8.15
C GLY A 42 20.30 5.33 7.04
N ASP A 43 19.63 4.28 6.58
CA ASP A 43 18.56 4.36 5.59
C ASP A 43 17.19 4.53 6.24
N LEU A 44 16.31 5.24 5.55
CA LEU A 44 14.95 5.45 5.98
C LEU A 44 14.06 4.36 5.41
N TYR A 45 13.37 3.65 6.31
CA TYR A 45 12.34 2.71 5.96
C TYR A 45 10.97 3.28 6.30
N VAL A 46 10.00 3.01 5.42
CA VAL A 46 8.58 3.25 5.68
C VAL A 46 7.85 1.92 5.69
N GLU A 47 7.03 1.73 6.71
CA GLU A 47 6.21 0.54 6.88
C GLU A 47 4.72 0.89 6.81
N VAL A 48 4.00 0.19 5.94
CA VAL A 48 2.53 0.23 5.83
C VAL A 48 1.99 -1.10 6.29
N LYS A 49 1.23 -1.11 7.39
CA LYS A 49 0.52 -2.30 7.88
C LYS A 49 -0.97 -2.11 7.72
N SER A 50 -1.66 -3.06 7.12
CA SER A 50 -3.11 -2.98 6.98
C SER A 50 -3.79 -4.29 7.34
N LEU A 51 -4.97 -4.19 7.94
CA LEU A 51 -5.84 -5.33 8.22
C LEU A 51 -6.94 -5.39 7.16
N LEU A 52 -6.95 -6.47 6.40
CA LEU A 52 -7.93 -6.80 5.39
C LEU A 52 -9.09 -7.61 6.01
N GLN A 53 -10.33 -7.22 5.71
CA GLN A 53 -11.52 -8.01 6.02
C GLN A 53 -11.78 -9.02 4.90
N THR A 54 -11.42 -10.28 5.16
CA THR A 54 -11.48 -11.34 4.14
C THR A 54 -12.69 -12.26 4.32
N GLY A 55 -13.40 -12.12 5.44
CA GLY A 55 -14.55 -12.95 5.77
C GLY A 55 -14.11 -14.40 5.96
N SER A 56 -14.70 -15.30 5.18
CA SER A 56 -14.32 -16.71 5.13
C SER A 56 -13.29 -17.04 4.04
N MET A 57 -12.85 -16.07 3.24
CA MET A 57 -11.73 -16.26 2.32
C MET A 57 -10.41 -16.34 3.11
N GLN A 58 -9.43 -17.08 2.58
CA GLN A 58 -8.14 -17.27 3.21
C GLN A 58 -7.04 -16.78 2.29
N LEU A 59 -6.29 -15.75 2.65
CA LEU A 59 -5.07 -15.36 1.93
C LEU A 59 -3.94 -16.28 2.37
N LEU A 60 -3.23 -16.85 1.39
CA LEU A 60 -2.03 -17.63 1.69
C LEU A 60 -0.96 -16.70 2.26
N SER A 61 -0.35 -17.14 3.36
CA SER A 61 0.74 -16.37 3.96
C SER A 61 1.97 -16.45 3.07
N ILE A 62 2.56 -15.30 2.78
CA ILE A 62 3.70 -15.19 1.88
C ILE A 62 4.54 -13.98 2.28
N GLU A 63 5.84 -14.06 2.04
CA GLU A 63 6.78 -12.94 2.15
C GLU A 63 7.55 -12.86 0.83
N LEU A 64 7.46 -11.71 0.17
CA LEU A 64 8.05 -11.48 -1.15
C LEU A 64 9.00 -10.27 -1.08
N PRO A 65 10.22 -10.37 -1.64
CA PRO A 65 11.15 -9.24 -1.67
C PRO A 65 10.71 -8.21 -2.71
N ILE A 66 10.91 -6.93 -2.40
CA ILE A 66 10.79 -5.84 -3.38
C ILE A 66 12.17 -5.71 -4.01
N ILE A 67 12.27 -5.93 -5.31
CA ILE A 67 13.55 -6.04 -6.01
C ILE A 67 13.72 -4.92 -7.02
N ASP A 68 14.96 -4.62 -7.37
CA ASP A 68 15.27 -3.77 -8.52
C ASP A 68 14.94 -4.52 -9.82
N SER A 69 14.34 -3.82 -10.79
CA SER A 69 13.97 -4.45 -12.07
C SER A 69 15.17 -4.72 -12.97
N HIS A 70 16.28 -3.99 -12.78
CA HIS A 70 17.54 -4.11 -13.50
C HIS A 70 18.55 -5.01 -12.78
N ASP A 71 18.50 -5.06 -11.44
CA ASP A 71 19.36 -5.90 -10.62
C ASP A 71 18.59 -6.68 -9.54
N PRO A 72 18.12 -7.92 -9.83
CA PRO A 72 17.37 -8.73 -8.87
C PRO A 72 18.12 -9.08 -7.57
N SER A 73 19.44 -8.84 -7.49
CA SER A 73 20.21 -9.02 -6.26
C SER A 73 20.00 -7.89 -5.26
N LYS A 74 19.54 -6.72 -5.73
CA LYS A 74 19.25 -5.56 -4.91
C LYS A 74 17.81 -5.61 -4.41
N VAL A 75 17.66 -5.60 -3.08
CA VAL A 75 16.38 -5.71 -2.38
C VAL A 75 16.08 -4.40 -1.64
N TYR A 76 14.97 -3.77 -1.98
CA TYR A 76 14.51 -2.51 -1.40
C TYR A 76 13.59 -2.69 -0.19
N GLY A 77 13.15 -3.90 0.08
CA GLY A 77 12.23 -4.18 1.17
C GLY A 77 11.44 -5.44 0.93
N LYS A 78 10.24 -5.50 1.49
CA LYS A 78 9.39 -6.69 1.41
C LYS A 78 7.91 -6.40 1.54
N LEU A 79 7.13 -7.28 0.92
CA LEU A 79 5.70 -7.43 1.11
C LEU A 79 5.43 -8.74 1.86
N ALA A 80 4.73 -8.66 2.98
CA ALA A 80 4.26 -9.82 3.72
C ALA A 80 2.73 -9.83 3.77
N VAL A 81 2.15 -11.01 3.54
CA VAL A 81 0.74 -11.29 3.80
C VAL A 81 0.68 -12.36 4.88
N ARG A 82 -0.11 -12.13 5.93
CA ARG A 82 -0.27 -13.05 7.06
C ARG A 82 -1.75 -13.27 7.34
N GLN A 83 -2.19 -14.51 7.32
CA GLN A 83 -3.57 -14.84 7.67
C GLN A 83 -3.75 -14.80 9.19
N SER A 84 -4.86 -14.24 9.65
CA SER A 84 -5.31 -14.39 11.03
C SER A 84 -6.49 -15.36 11.12
N PHE A 85 -6.66 -16.01 12.27
CA PHE A 85 -7.71 -17.00 12.52
C PHE A 85 -9.13 -16.38 12.59
N ASN A 86 -9.24 -15.05 12.66
CA ASN A 86 -10.50 -14.33 12.83
C ASN A 86 -11.13 -13.84 11.50
N GLY A 87 -10.72 -14.41 10.36
CA GLY A 87 -11.22 -13.99 9.04
C GLY A 87 -10.66 -12.65 8.55
N THR A 88 -9.54 -12.20 9.16
CA THR A 88 -8.75 -11.09 8.66
C THR A 88 -7.40 -11.57 8.12
N ALA A 89 -6.78 -10.75 7.28
CA ALA A 89 -5.40 -10.93 6.87
C ALA A 89 -4.64 -9.63 7.08
N GLU A 90 -3.40 -9.71 7.51
CA GLU A 90 -2.49 -8.57 7.58
C GLU A 90 -1.70 -8.49 6.28
N LEU A 91 -1.66 -7.30 5.68
CA LEU A 91 -0.78 -6.93 4.58
C LEU A 91 0.23 -5.93 5.14
N ALA A 92 1.50 -6.31 5.17
CA ALA A 92 2.60 -5.50 5.67
C ALA A 92 3.60 -5.23 4.54
N LEU A 93 3.81 -3.96 4.23
CA LEU A 93 4.80 -3.47 3.28
C LEU A 93 5.88 -2.75 4.07
N ALA A 94 7.15 -3.12 3.90
CA ALA A 94 8.29 -2.38 4.44
C ALA A 94 9.23 -2.04 3.28
N LEU A 95 9.65 -0.78 3.19
CA LEU A 95 10.34 -0.24 2.02
C LEU A 95 11.42 0.75 2.43
N ASN A 96 12.64 0.54 1.94
CA ASN A 96 13.73 1.50 2.01
C ASN A 96 13.42 2.64 1.02
N VAL A 97 12.97 3.77 1.55
CA VAL A 97 12.63 4.93 0.73
C VAL A 97 13.86 5.75 0.37
N SER A 98 14.98 5.64 1.10
CA SER A 98 16.24 6.32 0.75
C SER A 98 16.76 5.88 -0.62
N ASP A 99 16.75 4.56 -0.85
CA ASP A 99 17.30 3.98 -2.07
C ASP A 99 16.35 4.06 -3.27
N THR A 100 15.04 4.11 -3.01
CA THR A 100 14.03 3.93 -4.06
C THR A 100 13.55 5.21 -4.70
N VAL A 101 13.65 6.36 -4.02
CA VAL A 101 13.21 7.65 -4.59
C VAL A 101 14.04 8.12 -5.78
N ASN A 102 15.23 7.55 -5.98
CA ASN A 102 16.16 7.92 -7.03
C ASN A 102 16.10 7.00 -8.25
N LEU A 103 15.22 6.01 -8.23
CA LEU A 103 15.15 5.04 -9.32
C LEU A 103 14.52 5.69 -10.55
N PRO A 104 15.08 5.45 -11.76
CA PRO A 104 14.59 6.04 -13.00
C PRO A 104 13.30 5.37 -13.52
N GLU A 105 12.70 4.46 -12.75
CA GLU A 105 11.59 3.60 -13.16
C GLU A 105 10.24 4.27 -12.90
N PHE A 106 9.76 5.09 -13.83
CA PHE A 106 8.47 5.74 -13.68
C PHE A 106 7.31 4.89 -14.20
N ASP A 107 6.43 4.45 -13.30
CA ASP A 107 5.21 3.71 -13.63
C ASP A 107 4.04 4.13 -12.73
N GLY A 108 3.13 4.91 -13.31
CA GLY A 108 1.90 5.36 -12.67
C GLY A 108 0.68 4.47 -12.93
N LYS A 109 0.86 3.22 -13.37
CA LYS A 109 -0.25 2.33 -13.74
C LYS A 109 -0.35 1.09 -12.85
N LEU A 110 -1.58 0.73 -12.53
CA LEU A 110 -1.94 -0.55 -11.93
C LEU A 110 -1.61 -1.73 -12.87
N PRO A 111 -1.52 -2.98 -12.38
CA PRO A 111 -1.26 -4.15 -13.20
C PRO A 111 -2.28 -4.37 -14.33
N ASN A 112 -3.50 -3.84 -14.19
CA ASN A 112 -4.53 -3.87 -15.24
C ASN A 112 -4.39 -2.77 -16.31
N GLY A 113 -3.31 -1.98 -16.25
CA GLY A 113 -3.01 -0.89 -17.19
C GLY A 113 -3.77 0.41 -16.94
N THR A 114 -4.65 0.47 -15.93
CA THR A 114 -5.32 1.73 -15.55
C THR A 114 -4.42 2.60 -14.68
N ALA A 115 -4.59 3.92 -14.72
CA ALA A 115 -3.84 4.83 -13.86
C ALA A 115 -4.13 4.59 -12.37
N ILE A 116 -3.14 4.85 -11.52
CA ILE A 116 -3.33 4.90 -10.06
C ILE A 116 -4.36 5.99 -9.75
N PRO A 117 -5.43 5.70 -8.99
CA PRO A 117 -6.54 6.64 -8.78
C PRO A 117 -6.25 7.69 -7.69
N VAL A 118 -5.02 8.22 -7.64
CA VAL A 118 -4.61 9.28 -6.70
C VAL A 118 -4.35 10.55 -7.50
N GLY A 119 -5.06 11.62 -7.19
CA GLY A 119 -4.87 12.92 -7.83
C GLY A 119 -3.72 13.70 -7.22
N GLY A 120 -3.20 14.69 -7.96
CA GLY A 120 -2.04 15.48 -7.53
C GLY A 120 -0.69 14.83 -7.84
N LEU A 121 -0.67 13.80 -8.70
CA LEU A 121 0.54 13.11 -9.16
C LEU A 121 1.02 13.56 -10.55
N ASP A 122 0.33 14.50 -11.22
CA ASP A 122 0.58 14.85 -12.62
C ASP A 122 2.00 15.38 -12.90
N GLN A 123 2.64 15.95 -11.88
CA GLN A 123 4.01 16.48 -11.93
C GLN A 123 4.94 15.83 -10.90
N VAL A 124 4.51 14.72 -10.32
CA VAL A 124 5.25 14.02 -9.27
C VAL A 124 5.63 12.65 -9.84
N PRO A 125 6.93 12.36 -10.00
CA PRO A 125 7.34 11.07 -10.52
C PRO A 125 6.82 9.94 -9.61
N VAL A 126 6.20 8.94 -10.23
CA VAL A 126 5.73 7.74 -9.54
C VAL A 126 6.64 6.60 -9.90
N VAL A 127 7.43 6.13 -8.94
CA VAL A 127 8.30 4.97 -9.08
C VAL A 127 7.49 3.70 -8.85
N GLY A 128 7.53 2.75 -9.78
CA GLY A 128 6.81 1.47 -9.69
C GLY A 128 7.76 0.28 -9.67
N LEU A 129 7.93 -0.35 -8.50
CA LEU A 129 8.89 -1.44 -8.30
C LEU A 129 8.22 -2.81 -8.34
N PRO A 130 8.81 -3.79 -9.05
CA PRO A 130 8.31 -5.15 -9.04
C PRO A 130 8.55 -5.82 -7.68
N ILE A 131 7.61 -6.70 -7.31
CA ILE A 131 7.78 -7.61 -6.18
C ILE A 131 8.20 -8.98 -6.73
N GLY A 132 9.37 -9.46 -6.30
CA GLY A 132 10.03 -10.65 -6.84
C GLY A 132 9.13 -11.89 -6.83
N GLY A 133 9.15 -12.63 -7.94
CA GLY A 133 8.36 -13.85 -8.10
C GLY A 133 6.84 -13.62 -8.22
N SER A 134 6.41 -12.38 -8.47
CA SER A 134 5.00 -12.04 -8.61
C SER A 134 4.75 -10.94 -9.66
N SER A 135 3.48 -10.74 -9.98
CA SER A 135 2.95 -9.62 -10.76
C SER A 135 2.57 -8.41 -9.89
N ALA A 136 2.85 -8.47 -8.59
CA ALA A 136 2.60 -7.38 -7.67
C ALA A 136 3.61 -6.25 -7.86
N LYS A 137 3.17 -5.04 -7.55
CA LYS A 137 3.97 -3.82 -7.68
C LYS A 137 3.83 -2.95 -6.43
N VAL A 138 4.92 -2.33 -6.03
CA VAL A 138 4.96 -1.25 -5.03
C VAL A 138 5.10 0.07 -5.76
N TYR A 139 4.40 1.09 -5.28
CA TYR A 139 4.42 2.44 -5.85
C TYR A 139 4.90 3.43 -4.82
N ILE A 140 5.77 4.33 -5.25
CA ILE A 140 6.27 5.43 -4.43
C ILE A 140 6.14 6.70 -5.26
N ALA A 141 5.58 7.74 -4.68
CA ALA A 141 5.67 9.07 -5.24
C ALA A 141 6.17 10.02 -4.15
N TYR A 142 7.13 10.88 -4.48
CA TYR A 142 7.69 11.84 -3.54
C TYR A 142 7.98 13.16 -4.25
N GLY A 143 7.62 14.27 -3.60
CA GLY A 143 7.81 15.60 -4.15
C GLY A 143 7.46 16.70 -3.14
N ALA A 144 7.46 17.96 -3.60
CA ALA A 144 7.22 19.12 -2.75
C ALA A 144 5.79 19.10 -2.17
N GLY A 145 5.67 18.62 -0.92
CA GLY A 145 4.40 18.56 -0.17
C GLY A 145 3.59 17.28 -0.37
N VAL A 146 4.13 16.29 -1.09
CA VAL A 146 3.47 15.00 -1.32
C VAL A 146 4.41 13.84 -1.06
N ALA A 147 3.90 12.81 -0.41
CA ALA A 147 4.51 11.50 -0.43
C ALA A 147 3.40 10.45 -0.46
N MET A 148 3.49 9.48 -1.35
CA MET A 148 2.55 8.38 -1.49
C MET A 148 3.32 7.08 -1.46
N ILE A 149 2.81 6.10 -0.71
CA ILE A 149 3.24 4.71 -0.82
C ILE A 149 2.01 3.87 -1.12
N GLY A 150 2.14 2.93 -2.04
CA GLY A 150 1.09 1.99 -2.34
C GLY A 150 1.60 0.63 -2.79
N VAL A 151 0.69 -0.32 -2.85
CA VAL A 151 0.94 -1.67 -3.34
C VAL A 151 -0.27 -2.16 -4.11
N ALA A 152 -0.04 -2.82 -5.23
CA ALA A 152 -1.05 -3.57 -5.96
C ALA A 152 -0.65 -5.04 -6.01
N VAL A 153 -1.53 -5.89 -5.51
CA VAL A 153 -1.31 -7.34 -5.38
C VAL A 153 -2.35 -8.07 -6.23
N PRO A 154 -1.98 -8.51 -7.44
CA PRO A 154 -2.79 -9.43 -8.22
C PRO A 154 -3.03 -10.73 -7.47
N LEU A 155 -4.27 -11.21 -7.51
CA LEU A 155 -4.69 -12.46 -6.89
C LEU A 155 -5.17 -13.41 -7.97
N ARG A 156 -4.62 -14.62 -8.01
CA ARG A 156 -4.94 -15.61 -9.05
C ARG A 156 -6.44 -15.88 -9.16
N GLU A 157 -7.13 -15.93 -8.03
CA GLU A 157 -8.56 -16.25 -7.95
C GLU A 157 -9.45 -15.08 -8.40
N PHE A 158 -8.87 -13.88 -8.60
CA PHE A 158 -9.57 -12.72 -9.12
C PHE A 158 -9.57 -12.69 -10.66
N ASP A 159 -8.75 -13.50 -11.33
CA ASP A 159 -8.69 -13.53 -12.81
C ASP A 159 -10.05 -13.89 -13.44
N GLY A 160 -10.78 -14.84 -12.84
CA GLY A 160 -12.13 -15.20 -13.30
C GLY A 160 -13.14 -14.06 -13.11
N MET A 161 -12.93 -13.19 -12.11
CA MET A 161 -13.73 -11.97 -11.93
C MET A 161 -13.43 -10.98 -13.04
N GLY A 162 -12.15 -10.76 -13.35
CA GLY A 162 -11.68 -9.86 -14.41
C GLY A 162 -12.16 -10.25 -15.81
N GLN A 163 -12.10 -11.54 -16.16
CA GLN A 163 -12.66 -12.06 -17.42
C GLN A 163 -14.17 -11.80 -17.54
N SER A 164 -14.88 -11.78 -16.41
CA SER A 164 -16.32 -11.57 -16.40
C SER A 164 -16.71 -10.09 -16.42
N VAL A 165 -15.95 -9.23 -15.74
CA VAL A 165 -16.30 -7.81 -15.54
C VAL A 165 -15.60 -6.90 -16.57
N GLY A 166 -14.50 -7.35 -17.15
CA GLY A 166 -13.54 -6.53 -17.90
C GLY A 166 -12.76 -5.62 -16.96
N ASN A 167 -12.17 -4.55 -17.52
CA ASN A 167 -11.47 -3.56 -16.70
C ASN A 167 -12.47 -2.77 -15.83
N ALA A 168 -12.27 -2.80 -14.53
CA ALA A 168 -13.07 -2.07 -13.55
C ALA A 168 -12.31 -1.91 -12.22
N ASN A 169 -12.50 -0.75 -11.57
CA ASN A 169 -11.82 -0.38 -10.33
C ASN A 169 -12.85 0.04 -9.28
N ILE A 170 -12.77 -0.51 -8.07
CA ILE A 170 -13.53 -0.08 -6.89
C ILE A 170 -12.51 0.32 -5.83
N PHE A 171 -12.38 1.62 -5.56
CA PHE A 171 -11.46 2.18 -4.58
C PHE A 171 -12.19 3.15 -3.67
N PRO A 172 -12.81 2.71 -2.57
CA PRO A 172 -13.26 3.61 -1.52
C PRO A 172 -12.07 4.33 -0.87
N VAL A 173 -12.27 5.62 -0.57
CA VAL A 173 -11.37 6.38 0.30
C VAL A 173 -11.55 5.90 1.74
N PHE A 174 -10.45 5.83 2.48
CA PHE A 174 -10.47 5.69 3.93
C PHE A 174 -9.71 6.84 4.59
N ASP A 175 -10.09 7.11 5.83
CA ASP A 175 -9.39 8.01 6.74
C ASP A 175 -9.47 7.37 8.13
N PHE A 176 -8.33 6.93 8.65
CA PHE A 176 -8.24 6.29 9.98
C PHE A 176 -7.74 7.27 11.05
N GLY A 177 -7.71 8.57 10.74
CA GLY A 177 -7.19 9.61 11.64
C GLY A 177 -5.66 9.61 11.74
N LYS A 178 -5.12 10.52 12.56
CA LYS A 178 -3.67 10.69 12.79
C LYS A 178 -2.84 10.88 11.50
N GLY A 179 -3.45 11.41 10.45
CA GLY A 179 -2.80 11.62 9.17
C GLY A 179 -2.67 10.36 8.29
N VAL A 180 -3.34 9.26 8.65
CA VAL A 180 -3.41 8.05 7.80
C VAL A 180 -4.68 8.10 6.95
N ARG A 181 -4.51 8.60 5.72
CA ARG A 181 -5.57 8.70 4.71
C ARG A 181 -5.12 8.02 3.43
N GLY A 182 -6.06 7.44 2.69
CA GLY A 182 -5.71 6.79 1.44
C GLY A 182 -6.91 6.24 0.69
N LEU A 183 -6.63 5.36 -0.26
CA LEU A 183 -7.62 4.58 -0.98
C LEU A 183 -7.20 3.11 -1.01
N GLY A 184 -8.17 2.23 -0.93
CA GLY A 184 -7.90 0.80 -0.92
C GLY A 184 -9.08 0.06 -1.50
N GLY A 185 -8.82 -0.91 -2.37
CA GLY A 185 -9.90 -1.70 -2.94
C GLY A 185 -9.44 -2.69 -3.99
N ILE A 186 -10.28 -2.87 -5.01
CA ILE A 186 -10.15 -3.94 -5.99
C ILE A 186 -9.95 -3.33 -7.37
N PHE A 187 -8.98 -3.86 -8.11
CA PHE A 187 -8.84 -3.63 -9.54
C PHE A 187 -9.07 -4.94 -10.28
N THR A 188 -9.62 -4.85 -11.48
CA THR A 188 -9.88 -6.00 -12.34
C THR A 188 -9.43 -5.72 -13.76
N GLY A 189 -9.05 -6.78 -14.48
CA GLY A 189 -8.63 -6.71 -15.87
C GLY A 189 -8.82 -8.04 -16.60
N MET A 190 -8.77 -7.99 -17.93
CA MET A 190 -9.16 -9.14 -18.76
C MET A 190 -8.11 -10.26 -18.81
N SER A 191 -6.84 -9.94 -18.56
CA SER A 191 -5.74 -10.91 -18.63
C SER A 191 -5.37 -11.45 -17.25
N PRO A 192 -4.79 -12.66 -17.17
CA PRO A 192 -4.29 -13.19 -15.91
C PRO A 192 -3.26 -12.25 -15.26
N GLY A 193 -3.37 -12.02 -13.95
CA GLY A 193 -2.49 -11.09 -13.22
C GLY A 193 -2.92 -9.62 -13.30
N GLN A 194 -4.05 -9.33 -13.94
CA GLN A 194 -4.61 -7.98 -14.00
C GLN A 194 -5.76 -7.76 -13.01
N SER A 195 -5.99 -8.67 -12.09
CA SER A 195 -7.07 -8.53 -11.09
C SER A 195 -6.55 -8.81 -9.70
N GLY A 196 -6.92 -7.98 -8.73
CA GLY A 196 -6.39 -8.08 -7.38
C GLY A 196 -6.86 -6.96 -6.46
N ILE A 197 -6.08 -6.77 -5.39
CA ILE A 197 -6.32 -5.73 -4.39
C ILE A 197 -5.21 -4.70 -4.44
N ALA A 198 -5.52 -3.44 -4.19
CA ALA A 198 -4.49 -2.42 -4.05
C ALA A 198 -4.81 -1.46 -2.90
N LEU A 199 -3.75 -0.90 -2.32
CA LEU A 199 -3.75 0.04 -1.21
C LEU A 199 -2.80 1.19 -1.55
N PHE A 200 -3.24 2.42 -1.35
CA PHE A 200 -2.42 3.62 -1.53
C PHE A 200 -2.68 4.55 -0.35
N VAL A 201 -1.61 5.06 0.25
CA VAL A 201 -1.64 5.84 1.50
C VAL A 201 -0.86 7.13 1.29
N ASP A 202 -1.38 8.22 1.84
CA ASP A 202 -0.62 9.44 2.06
C ASP A 202 0.48 9.17 3.09
N ALA A 203 1.72 9.16 2.61
CA ALA A 203 2.90 8.89 3.41
C ALA A 203 3.59 10.16 3.93
N ALA A 204 3.07 11.35 3.62
CA ALA A 204 3.74 12.60 3.92
C ALA A 204 3.98 12.76 5.43
N THR A 205 3.03 12.34 6.27
CA THR A 205 3.13 12.46 7.72
C THR A 205 4.17 11.52 8.35
N ALA A 206 4.46 10.37 7.75
CA ALA A 206 5.53 9.47 8.23
C ALA A 206 6.92 9.87 7.74
N ILE A 207 6.98 10.65 6.66
CA ILE A 207 8.22 11.09 6.04
C ILE A 207 8.62 12.52 6.50
N ALA A 208 7.65 13.35 6.87
CA ALA A 208 7.85 14.78 7.14
C ALA A 208 8.48 15.17 8.50
N PRO A 209 8.31 14.47 9.64
CA PRO A 209 8.87 14.95 10.89
C PRO A 209 10.29 14.41 11.12
N GLN A 210 11.31 15.21 10.75
CA GLN A 210 12.74 15.10 11.14
C GLN A 210 13.52 13.88 10.54
N PRO A 211 14.87 13.88 10.61
CA PRO A 211 15.91 13.71 9.54
C PRO A 211 15.61 12.94 8.23
N ALA A 212 14.57 12.12 8.19
CA ALA A 212 14.01 11.47 7.01
C ALA A 212 13.90 12.38 5.78
N ALA A 213 13.25 13.55 5.94
CA ALA A 213 13.13 14.53 4.86
C ALA A 213 14.48 15.08 4.40
N LYS A 214 15.50 15.13 5.27
CA LYS A 214 16.86 15.56 4.91
C LYS A 214 17.61 14.47 4.15
N VAL A 215 17.49 13.22 4.58
CA VAL A 215 18.03 12.05 3.86
C VAL A 215 17.40 11.96 2.48
N LEU A 216 16.08 12.12 2.38
CA LEU A 216 15.36 12.12 1.12
C LEU A 216 15.69 13.33 0.25
N ALA A 217 15.85 14.53 0.82
CA ALA A 217 16.26 15.71 0.05
C ALA A 217 17.71 15.58 -0.49
N LEU A 218 18.60 14.94 0.27
CA LEU A 218 19.95 14.61 -0.19
C LEU A 218 19.94 13.52 -1.25
N ALA A 219 19.08 12.51 -1.09
CA ALA A 219 18.91 11.44 -2.07
C ALA A 219 18.32 11.97 -3.38
N ALA A 220 17.20 12.68 -3.33
CA ALA A 220 16.38 13.07 -4.47
C ALA A 220 17.08 13.99 -5.49
N GLY A 221 18.14 14.71 -5.12
CA GLY A 221 18.85 15.63 -6.03
C GLY A 221 17.92 16.66 -6.72
N ASP A 222 18.33 17.19 -7.87
CA ASP A 222 17.63 18.22 -8.68
C ASP A 222 16.22 17.84 -9.20
N PHE A 223 15.64 16.69 -8.80
CA PHE A 223 14.27 16.29 -9.16
C PHE A 223 13.17 17.12 -8.48
N LEU A 224 13.53 18.01 -7.56
CA LEU A 224 12.59 18.87 -6.85
C LEU A 224 12.28 20.15 -7.62
N VAL A 225 11.55 20.05 -8.74
CA VAL A 225 10.81 21.22 -9.22
C VAL A 225 9.74 21.53 -8.15
N PRO A 226 9.71 22.73 -7.55
CA PRO A 226 8.80 23.06 -6.46
C PRO A 226 7.39 23.30 -6.99
N VAL A 227 6.73 22.23 -7.42
CA VAL A 227 5.29 22.22 -7.64
C VAL A 227 4.67 21.83 -6.32
N LYS A 228 4.03 22.79 -5.64
CA LYS A 228 3.25 22.54 -4.44
C LYS A 228 2.01 21.71 -4.82
N SER A 229 2.21 20.41 -4.89
CA SER A 229 1.18 19.43 -5.15
C SER A 229 0.57 19.00 -3.82
N LYS A 230 -0.69 18.53 -3.86
CA LYS A 230 -1.37 17.95 -2.71
C LYS A 230 -2.07 16.70 -3.18
N LEU A 231 -1.83 15.58 -2.50
CA LEU A 231 -2.52 14.33 -2.82
C LEU A 231 -4.01 14.51 -2.60
N THR A 232 -4.80 14.09 -3.60
CA THR A 232 -6.26 14.05 -3.50
C THR A 232 -6.74 12.63 -3.71
N PHE A 233 -7.47 12.11 -2.72
CA PHE A 233 -8.06 10.78 -2.76
C PHE A 233 -9.55 10.93 -3.03
N SER A 234 -10.00 10.35 -4.14
CA SER A 234 -11.41 10.33 -4.53
C SER A 234 -11.86 8.90 -4.78
N SER A 235 -13.06 8.55 -4.29
CA SER A 235 -13.57 7.20 -4.43
C SER A 235 -13.80 6.87 -5.91
N VAL A 236 -13.28 5.74 -6.36
CA VAL A 236 -13.52 5.23 -7.73
C VAL A 236 -14.50 4.08 -7.66
N SER A 237 -15.51 4.09 -8.53
CA SER A 237 -16.48 3.01 -8.64
C SER A 237 -16.88 2.83 -10.11
N PRO A 238 -17.05 1.59 -10.60
CA PRO A 238 -17.52 1.36 -11.95
C PRO A 238 -19.05 1.52 -12.00
N SER A 239 -19.63 1.28 -13.18
CA SER A 239 -21.09 1.25 -13.34
C SER A 239 -21.75 0.25 -12.37
N ARG A 240 -23.00 0.53 -11.97
CA ARG A 240 -23.77 -0.32 -11.03
C ARG A 240 -23.77 -1.79 -11.43
N LYS A 241 -23.91 -2.09 -12.74
CA LYS A 241 -23.88 -3.45 -13.28
C LYS A 241 -22.53 -4.15 -13.01
N LYS A 242 -21.41 -3.48 -13.30
CA LYS A 242 -20.06 -4.00 -13.04
C LYS A 242 -19.81 -4.19 -11.54
N LYS A 243 -20.17 -3.19 -10.71
CA LYS A 243 -20.06 -3.27 -9.25
C LYS A 243 -20.83 -4.44 -8.67
N ASN A 244 -22.08 -4.65 -9.09
CA ASN A 244 -22.89 -5.79 -8.65
C ASN A 244 -22.26 -7.13 -9.03
N LYS A 245 -21.64 -7.22 -10.21
CA LYS A 245 -20.97 -8.43 -10.68
C LYS A 245 -19.70 -8.73 -9.88
N ILE A 246 -18.92 -7.70 -9.54
CA ILE A 246 -17.77 -7.81 -8.62
C ILE A 246 -18.25 -8.31 -7.25
N ASN A 247 -19.22 -7.62 -6.65
CA ASN A 247 -19.75 -7.97 -5.33
C ASN A 247 -20.31 -9.39 -5.27
N TYR A 248 -21.03 -9.82 -6.31
CA TYR A 248 -21.56 -11.17 -6.41
C TYR A 248 -20.45 -12.23 -6.51
N THR A 249 -19.37 -11.93 -7.23
CA THR A 249 -18.21 -12.82 -7.34
C THR A 249 -17.49 -12.95 -5.99
N LEU A 250 -17.23 -11.84 -5.31
CA LEU A 250 -16.66 -11.83 -3.95
C LEU A 250 -17.54 -12.60 -2.97
N TYR A 251 -18.87 -12.41 -3.03
CA TYR A 251 -19.83 -13.15 -2.22
C TYR A 251 -19.72 -14.68 -2.47
N LYS A 252 -19.64 -15.11 -3.73
CA LYS A 252 -19.43 -16.53 -4.08
C LYS A 252 -18.11 -17.06 -3.54
N MET A 253 -17.03 -16.29 -3.67
CA MET A 253 -15.70 -16.70 -3.19
C MET A 253 -15.67 -16.84 -1.68
N ASN A 254 -16.30 -15.90 -0.96
CA ASN A 254 -16.50 -15.92 0.47
C ASN A 254 -17.29 -17.16 0.90
N LYS A 255 -18.46 -17.43 0.27
CA LYS A 255 -19.27 -18.62 0.54
C LYS A 255 -18.50 -19.93 0.34
N LYS A 256 -17.61 -19.97 -0.66
CA LYS A 256 -16.76 -21.13 -0.98
C LYS A 256 -15.49 -21.23 -0.13
N ARG A 257 -15.23 -20.25 0.74
CA ARG A 257 -13.98 -20.17 1.52
C ARG A 257 -12.73 -20.23 0.65
N SER A 258 -12.76 -19.47 -0.45
CA SER A 258 -11.70 -19.52 -1.46
C SER A 258 -10.35 -19.15 -0.85
N ARG A 259 -9.31 -19.91 -1.22
CA ARG A 259 -7.93 -19.62 -0.84
C ARG A 259 -7.35 -18.66 -1.88
N LEU A 260 -7.00 -17.45 -1.46
CA LEU A 260 -6.46 -16.40 -2.29
C LEU A 260 -4.94 -16.48 -2.30
N SER A 261 -4.35 -16.51 -3.49
CA SER A 261 -2.91 -16.61 -3.70
C SER A 261 -2.40 -15.43 -4.50
N VAL A 262 -1.27 -14.87 -4.07
CA VAL A 262 -0.55 -13.85 -4.85
C VAL A 262 -0.05 -14.50 -6.13
N ARG A 263 -0.18 -13.77 -7.24
CA ARG A 263 0.18 -14.26 -8.57
C ARG A 263 1.52 -13.75 -9.04
#